data_AF-A0A087T0K0-F1
#
_entry.id   AF-A0A087T0K0-F1
#
_cell.length_a   1.000
_cell.length_b   1.000
_cell.length_c   1.000
_cell.angle_alpha   90.00
_cell.angle_beta   90.00
_cell.angle_gamma   90.00
#
_symmetry.space_group_name_H-M   'P 1'
#
loop_
_entity.id
_entity.type
_entity.pdbx_description
1 polymer ?
#
loop_
_entity_poly.entity_id
_entity_poly.type
_entity_poly.pdbx_seq_one_letter_code
_entity_poly.pdbx_strand_id
1 'polypeptide(L)' 'MLDVECSVRGTPDTYLKKVLVQHHNSPRFYEPKPSDSRIFGIRHFAGRVPYDTT' A
#
# COMPACT_ATOMS: atom_id res chain seq x y z
N MET A 1 -9.10 2.11 5.77
CA MET A 1 -9.17 2.25 4.29
C MET A 1 -9.35 0.91 3.61
N LEU A 2 -8.68 -0.15 4.08
CA LEU A 2 -8.95 -1.52 3.64
C LEU A 2 -10.41 -1.92 3.90
N ASP A 3 -10.93 -1.65 5.10
CA ASP A 3 -12.32 -1.97 5.48
C ASP A 3 -13.36 -1.28 4.58
N VAL A 4 -13.06 -0.05 4.14
CA VAL A 4 -13.90 0.71 3.21
C VAL A 4 -13.85 0.10 1.82
N GLU A 5 -12.65 -0.25 1.32
CA GLU A 5 -12.50 -0.93 0.02
C GLU A 5 -13.21 -2.29 0.02
N CYS A 6 -13.08 -3.08 1.08
CA CYS A 6 -13.80 -4.35 1.23
C CYS A 6 -15.31 -4.14 1.29
N SER A 7 -15.79 -3.10 1.99
CA SER A 7 -17.21 -2.79 2.09
C SER A 7 -17.85 -2.39 0.76
N VAL A 8 -17.08 -1.81 -0.17
CA VAL A 8 -17.56 -1.45 -1.53
C VAL A 8 -17.26 -2.52 -2.58
N ARG A 9 -16.74 -3.69 -2.18
CA ARG A 9 -16.24 -4.73 -3.10
C ARG A 9 -15.20 -4.18 -4.10
N GLY A 10 -14.35 -3.29 -3.61
CA GLY A 10 -13.24 -2.69 -4.37
C GLY A 10 -12.19 -3.72 -4.77
N THR A 11 -11.22 -3.29 -5.58
CA THR A 11 -10.12 -4.14 -6.03
C THR A 11 -8.84 -3.80 -5.27
N PRO A 12 -7.89 -4.76 -5.18
CA PRO A 12 -6.59 -4.47 -4.58
C PRO A 12 -5.84 -3.32 -5.27
N ASP A 13 -6.06 -3.14 -6.58
CA ASP A 13 -5.52 -2.00 -7.35
C ASP A 13 -6.07 -0.64 -6.88
N THR A 14 -7.39 -0.55 -6.63
CA THR A 14 -7.99 0.70 -6.13
C THR A 14 -7.57 0.99 -4.70
N TYR A 15 -7.40 -0.05 -3.87
CA TYR A 15 -6.83 0.08 -2.54
C TYR A 15 -5.42 0.65 -2.58
N LEU A 16 -4.54 0.10 -3.43
CA LEU A 16 -3.16 0.58 -3.56
C LEU A 16 -3.06 2.03 -3.99
N LYS A 17 -3.81 2.44 -5.02
CA LYS A 17 -3.83 3.84 -5.46
C LYS A 17 -4.18 4.79 -4.32
N LYS A 18 -5.17 4.43 -3.51
CA LYS A 18 -5.54 5.22 -2.34
C LYS A 18 -4.46 5.20 -1.27
N VAL A 19 -3.78 4.06 -1.05
CA VAL A 19 -2.69 3.94 -0.05
C VAL A 19 -1.52 4.83 -0.46
N LEU A 20 -1.11 4.78 -1.72
CA LEU A 20 -0.04 5.58 -2.28
C LEU A 20 -0.35 7.07 -2.14
N VAL A 21 -1.55 7.51 -2.53
CA VAL A 21 -1.95 8.92 -2.43
C VAL A 21 -2.01 9.39 -0.96
N GLN A 22 -2.59 8.58 -0.07
CA GLN A 22 -2.79 8.96 1.32
C GLN A 22 -1.50 8.90 2.16
N HIS A 23 -0.59 7.97 1.85
CA HIS A 23 0.62 7.73 2.62
C HIS A 23 1.91 8.16 1.91
N HIS A 24 1.85 8.75 0.72
CA HIS A 24 3.00 9.27 -0.04
C HIS A 24 3.94 10.16 0.80
N ASN A 25 3.40 10.98 1.70
CA ASN A 25 4.20 11.88 2.54
C ASN A 25 4.57 11.27 3.92
N SER A 26 4.28 9.98 4.13
CA SER A 26 4.58 9.33 5.40
C SER A 26 6.02 8.81 5.41
N PRO A 27 6.84 9.17 6.41
CA PRO A 27 8.22 8.64 6.54
C PRO A 27 8.25 7.13 6.83
N ARG A 28 7.10 6.54 7.14
CA ARG A 28 6.93 5.10 7.37
C ARG A 28 6.46 4.35 6.14
N PHE A 29 6.06 5.03 5.08
CA PHE A 29 5.60 4.41 3.85
C PHE A 29 6.70 4.44 2.80
N TYR A 30 6.86 3.34 2.06
CA TYR A 30 7.85 3.21 1.01
C TYR A 30 7.22 2.55 -0.21
N GLU A 31 7.26 3.24 -1.34
CA GLU A 31 6.82 2.71 -2.62
C GLU A 31 7.96 1.86 -3.23
N PRO A 32 7.74 0.55 -3.46
CA PRO A 32 8.69 -0.25 -4.22
C PRO A 32 8.71 0.19 -5.68
N LYS A 33 9.78 -0.16 -6.39
CA LYS A 33 10.02 0.28 -7.78
C LYS A 33 8.79 0.10 -8.67
N PRO A 34 8.60 0.98 -9.69
CA PRO A 34 7.41 1.03 -10.54
C PRO A 34 7.09 -0.27 -11.33
N SER A 35 7.97 -1.26 -11.29
CA SER A 35 7.76 -2.58 -11.90
C SER A 35 6.81 -3.48 -11.11
N ASP A 36 6.62 -3.23 -9.81
CA ASP A 36 5.77 -4.04 -8.92
C ASP A 36 4.58 -3.20 -8.42
N SER A 37 3.67 -2.85 -9.33
CA SER A 37 2.46 -2.05 -9.01
C SER A 37 1.50 -2.71 -8.02
N ARG A 38 1.81 -3.90 -7.48
CA ARG A 38 1.01 -4.65 -6.50
C ARG A 38 1.62 -4.71 -5.11
N ILE A 39 2.84 -4.19 -4.94
CA ILE A 39 3.58 -4.29 -3.70
C ILE A 39 3.65 -2.90 -3.06
N PHE A 40 3.53 -2.81 -1.75
CA PHE A 40 3.84 -1.61 -0.99
C PHE A 40 4.69 -1.95 0.23
N GLY A 41 5.56 -1.02 0.64
CA GLY A 41 6.44 -1.21 1.78
C GLY A 41 6.03 -0.38 2.99
N ILE A 42 6.06 -0.97 4.18
CA ILE A 42 5.98 -0.22 5.43
C ILE A 42 7.30 -0.36 6.20
N ARG A 43 7.80 0.77 6.68
CA ARG A 43 8.94 0.85 7.59
C ARG A 43 8.46 0.66 9.02
N HIS A 44 8.71 -0.53 9.53
CA HIS A 44 8.55 -0.89 10.93
C HIS A 44 9.84 -0.62 11.71
N PHE A 45 9.76 -0.76 13.04
CA PHE A 45 10.93 -0.69 13.91
C PHE A 45 11.99 -1.74 13.53
N ALA A 46 11.56 -2.95 13.13
CA ALA A 46 12.42 -4.05 12.72
C ALA A 46 12.96 -3.94 11.27
N GLY A 47 12.61 -2.89 10.53
CA GLY A 47 13.05 -2.68 9.14
C GLY A 47 11.91 -2.44 8.16
N ARG A 48 12.20 -2.56 6.87
CA ARG A 48 11.23 -2.37 5.77
C ARG A 48 10.59 -3.71 5.44
N VAL A 49 9.26 -3.78 5.53
CA VAL A 49 8.49 -4.99 5.23
C VAL A 49 7.68 -4.74 3.96
N PRO A 50 7.91 -5.50 2.87
CA PRO A 50 7.08 -5.46 1.69
C PRO A 50 5.79 -6.26 1.92
N TYR A 51 4.68 -5.73 1.44
CA TYR A 51 3.37 -6.37 1.42
C TYR A 51 2.90 -6.49 -0.02
N ASP A 52 2.52 -7.70 -0.39
CA ASP A 52 1.83 -7.98 -1.65
C ASP A 52 0.31 -7.93 -1.42
N THR A 53 -0.42 -7.51 -2.44
CA THR A 53 -1.89 -7.28 -2.38
C THR A 53 -2.70 -8.29 -3.18
N THR A 54 -2.12 -9.44 -3.52
CA THR A 54 -2.80 -10.54 -4.22
C THR A 54 -3.83 -11.25 -3.34
#